data_AF-A0A7X7PRT7-F1
#
_entry.id   AF-A0A7X7PRT7-F1
#
_cell.length_a   1.000
_cell.length_b   1.000
_cell.length_c   1.000
_cell.angle_alpha   90.00
_cell.angle_beta   90.00
_cell.angle_gamma   90.00
#
_symmetry.space_group_name_H-M   'P 1'
#
loop_
_entity.id
_entity.type
_entity.pdbx_description
1 polymer ?
#
loop_
_entity_poly.entity_id
_entity_poly.type
_entity_poly.pdbx_seq_one_letter_code
_entity_poly.pdbx_strand_id
1 'polypeptide(L)' 'MGLKDAIKKATFFEILQGMSVTGKYAVSKKVTIEYPKEKSIPFPRFRGSQALISDPETGELNCDACHLCETMCPSQCITI' A
#
# COMPACT_ATOMS: atom_id res chain seq x y z
N MET A 1 10.24 12.60 -46.17
CA MET A 1 10.26 11.37 -45.35
C MET A 1 11.42 10.52 -45.83
N GLY A 2 12.49 10.43 -45.04
CA GLY A 2 13.75 9.84 -45.50
C GLY A 2 13.68 8.32 -45.60
N LEU A 3 14.53 7.75 -46.47
CA LEU A 3 14.69 6.29 -46.62
C LEU A 3 14.98 5.58 -45.29
N LYS A 4 15.65 6.26 -44.35
CA LYS A 4 15.95 5.78 -43.00
C LYS A 4 14.69 5.55 -42.16
N ASP A 5 13.69 6.43 -42.25
CA ASP A 5 12.45 6.30 -41.48
C ASP A 5 11.56 5.17 -42.03
N ALA A 6 11.59 4.96 -43.34
CA ALA A 6 10.89 3.86 -43.99
C ALA A 6 11.49 2.49 -43.61
N ILE A 7 12.82 2.38 -43.56
CA ILE A 7 13.52 1.15 -43.11
C ILE A 7 13.26 0.89 -41.62
N LYS A 8 13.25 1.93 -40.78
CA LYS A 8 12.97 1.82 -39.34
C LYS A 8 11.53 1.36 -39.05
N LYS A 9 10.57 1.82 -39.86
CA LYS A 9 9.17 1.36 -39.81
C LYS A 9 9.00 -0.05 -40.38
N ALA A 10 9.68 -0.40 -41.47
CA ALA A 10 9.60 -1.72 -42.09
C ALA A 10 10.20 -2.84 -41.21
N THR A 11 11.22 -2.51 -40.41
CA THR A 11 11.88 -3.46 -39.49
C THR A 11 11.27 -3.47 -38.08
N PHE A 12 10.17 -2.73 -37.84
CA PHE A 12 9.49 -2.64 -36.54
C PHE A 12 10.44 -2.40 -35.35
N PHE A 13 11.48 -1.59 -35.56
CA PHE A 13 12.56 -1.40 -34.59
C PHE A 13 12.08 -0.88 -33.22
N GLU A 14 11.06 -0.01 -33.22
CA GLU A 14 10.44 0.52 -32.01
C GLU A 14 9.74 -0.57 -31.16
N ILE A 15 9.16 -1.60 -31.81
CA ILE A 15 8.52 -2.73 -31.11
C ILE A 15 9.59 -3.60 -30.47
N LEU A 16 10.68 -3.88 -31.17
CA LEU A 16 11.81 -4.64 -30.62
C LEU A 16 12.47 -3.91 -29.45
N GLN A 17 12.59 -2.59 -29.54
CA GLN A 17 13.08 -1.76 -28.44
C GLN A 17 12.18 -1.84 -27.21
N GLY A 18 10.86 -1.77 -27.38
CA GLY A 18 9.90 -1.97 -26.28
C GLY A 18 9.98 -3.38 -25.67
N MET A 19 10.08 -4.42 -26.51
CA MET A 19 10.20 -5.81 -26.07
C MET A 19 11.49 -6.08 -25.29
N SER A 20 12.59 -5.40 -25.64
CA SER A 20 13.86 -5.49 -24.91
C SER A 20 13.72 -5.02 -23.45
N VAL A 21 12.96 -3.95 -23.22
CA VAL A 21 12.67 -3.46 -21.85
C VAL A 21 11.82 -4.48 -21.09
N THR A 22 10.77 -5.00 -21.72
CA THR A 22 9.92 -6.05 -21.11
C THR A 22 10.73 -7.30 -20.76
N GLY A 23 11.59 -7.76 -21.67
CA GLY A 23 12.49 -8.89 -21.44
C GLY A 23 13.46 -8.67 -20.28
N LYS A 24 13.99 -7.44 -20.15
CA LYS A 24 14.85 -7.06 -19.02
C LYS A 24 14.11 -7.16 -17.67
N TYR A 25 12.89 -6.66 -17.58
CA TYR A 25 12.12 -6.71 -16.34
C TYR A 25 11.57 -8.12 -16.05
N ALA A 26 11.32 -8.95 -17.06
CA ALA A 26 10.85 -10.32 -16.88
C ALA A 26 11.84 -11.21 -16.10
N VAL A 27 13.15 -10.98 -16.27
CA VAL A 27 14.22 -11.71 -15.57
C VAL A 27 14.68 -10.98 -14.29
N SER A 28 14.26 -9.74 -14.10
CA SER A 28 14.63 -8.95 -12.92
C SER A 28 13.97 -9.49 -11.63
N LYS A 29 14.64 -9.29 -10.49
CA LYS A 29 14.08 -9.66 -9.18
C LYS A 29 12.83 -8.85 -8.89
N LYS A 30 11.74 -9.53 -8.54
CA LYS A 30 10.46 -8.90 -8.16
C LYS A 30 10.61 -8.15 -6.84
N VAL A 31 10.07 -6.93 -6.79
CA VAL A 31 10.04 -6.06 -5.59
C VAL A 31 8.75 -6.23 -4.77
N THR A 32 8.09 -7.38 -4.89
CA THR A 32 6.80 -7.68 -4.26
C THR A 32 6.98 -8.35 -2.91
N ILE A 33 6.07 -8.10 -1.97
CA ILE A 33 5.97 -8.80 -0.69
C ILE A 33 4.96 -9.95 -0.82
N GLU A 34 5.30 -11.16 -0.37
CA GLU A 34 4.41 -12.33 -0.45
C GLU A 34 3.46 -12.40 0.77
N TYR A 35 2.33 -11.69 0.71
CA TYR A 35 1.28 -11.83 1.73
C TYR A 35 0.59 -13.21 1.63
N PRO A 36 0.33 -13.94 2.74
CA PRO A 36 0.48 -13.56 4.16
C PRO A 36 1.80 -13.98 4.81
N LYS A 37 2.72 -14.61 4.07
CA LYS A 37 4.00 -15.13 4.60
C LYS A 37 4.92 -14.01 5.07
N GLU A 38 5.00 -12.95 4.27
CA GLU A 38 5.71 -11.72 4.58
C GLU A 38 4.69 -10.58 4.72
N LYS A 39 4.77 -9.82 5.81
CA LYS A 39 3.90 -8.66 6.08
C LYS A 39 4.75 -7.39 6.12
N SER A 40 4.22 -6.29 5.59
CA SER A 40 4.85 -4.98 5.76
C SER A 40 4.77 -4.55 7.22
N ILE A 41 5.84 -3.92 7.71
CA ILE A 41 5.88 -3.36 9.06
C ILE A 41 5.08 -2.05 9.02
N PRO A 42 4.00 -1.91 9.82
CA PRO A 42 3.27 -0.66 9.89
C PRO A 42 4.14 0.44 10.53
N PHE A 43 3.98 1.68 10.07
CA PHE A 43 4.67 2.83 10.66
C PHE A 43 4.22 3.06 12.11
N PRO A 44 5.03 3.71 12.97
CA PRO A 44 4.66 3.95 14.38
C PRO A 44 3.34 4.70 14.60
N ARG A 45 2.86 5.47 13.62
CA ARG A 45 1.59 6.23 13.67
C ARG A 45 0.51 5.62 12.79
N PHE A 46 0.62 4.34 12.44
CA PHE A 46 -0.40 3.64 11.68
C PHE A 46 -1.72 3.58 12.48
N ARG A 47 -2.81 4.00 11.85
CA ARG A 47 -4.17 3.93 12.44
C ARG A 47 -4.79 2.59 12.07
N GLY A 48 -4.69 1.62 12.98
CA GLY A 48 -5.26 0.28 12.83
C GLY A 48 -6.64 0.15 13.49
N SER A 49 -6.95 -1.06 13.95
CA SER A 49 -8.15 -1.33 14.74
C SER A 49 -8.14 -0.53 16.03
N GLN A 50 -9.26 0.12 16.38
CA GLN A 50 -9.42 0.73 17.69
C GLN A 50 -9.47 -0.36 18.77
N ALA A 51 -8.87 -0.08 19.93
CA ALA A 51 -8.93 -0.92 21.12
C ALA A 51 -9.01 -0.02 22.36
N LEU A 52 -9.72 -0.48 23.40
CA LEU A 52 -9.70 0.17 24.70
C LEU A 52 -8.39 -0.18 25.41
N ILE A 53 -7.75 0.83 25.99
CA ILE A 53 -6.50 0.68 26.71
C ILE A 53 -6.82 0.46 28.19
N SER A 54 -6.19 -0.54 28.79
CA SER A 54 -6.22 -0.77 30.24
C SER A 54 -5.00 -0.14 30.91
N ASP A 55 -5.16 0.24 32.17
CA ASP A 55 -4.07 0.62 33.05
C ASP A 55 -3.12 -0.58 33.24
N PRO A 56 -1.80 -0.43 32.99
CA PRO A 56 -0.82 -1.51 33.18
C PRO A 56 -0.69 -2.01 34.62
N GLU A 57 -0.99 -1.19 35.62
CA GLU A 57 -0.82 -1.52 37.05
C GLU A 57 -2.07 -2.19 37.64
N THR A 58 -3.25 -1.67 37.34
CA THR A 58 -4.53 -2.15 37.91
C THR A 58 -5.25 -3.14 37.00
N GLY A 59 -5.00 -3.08 35.69
CA GLY A 59 -5.73 -3.86 34.68
C GLY A 59 -7.13 -3.33 34.37
N GLU A 60 -7.57 -2.25 35.03
CA GLU A 60 -8.86 -1.62 34.78
C GLU A 60 -8.86 -0.86 33.45
N LEU A 61 -10.04 -0.69 32.83
CA LEU A 61 -10.19 0.07 31.60
C LEU A 61 -10.06 1.57 31.87
N ASN A 62 -9.35 2.30 31.01
CA ASN A 62 -9.21 3.76 31.13
C ASN A 62 -10.48 4.54 30.73
N CYS A 63 -11.52 3.86 30.24
CA CYS A 63 -12.76 4.48 29.80
C CYS A 63 -13.65 4.80 31.01
N ASP A 64 -14.05 6.07 31.15
CA ASP A 64 -14.93 6.58 32.21
C ASP A 64 -16.38 6.86 31.74
N ALA A 65 -16.72 6.44 30.52
CA ALA A 65 -18.01 6.70 29.87
C ALA A 65 -18.37 8.19 29.73
N CYS A 66 -17.40 9.07 29.52
CA CYS A 66 -17.64 10.51 29.31
C CYS A 66 -18.37 10.90 28.01
N HIS A 67 -18.68 9.98 27.09
CA HIS A 67 -19.29 10.23 25.77
C HIS A 67 -18.52 11.20 24.83
N LEU A 68 -17.28 11.56 25.15
CA LEU A 68 -16.48 12.49 24.33
C LEU A 68 -16.11 11.91 22.96
N CYS A 69 -15.71 10.65 22.91
CA CYS A 69 -15.33 10.01 21.65
C CYS A 69 -16.53 9.72 20.73
N GLU A 70 -17.71 9.47 21.29
CA GLU A 70 -18.98 9.39 20.54
C GLU A 70 -19.32 10.76 19.92
N THR A 71 -19.28 11.82 20.73
CA THR A 71 -19.60 13.19 20.29
C THR A 71 -18.64 13.70 19.22
N MET A 72 -17.34 13.40 19.34
CA MET A 72 -16.31 13.85 18.39
C MET A 72 -16.21 12.98 17.13
N CYS A 73 -16.92 11.85 17.06
CA CYS A 73 -16.82 10.92 15.94
C CYS A 73 -17.49 11.51 14.68
N PRO A 74 -16.74 11.83 13.60
CA PRO A 74 -17.32 12.44 12.41
C PRO A 74 -18.27 11.49 11.65
N SER A 75 -18.05 10.17 11.78
CA SER A 75 -18.88 9.15 11.14
C SER A 75 -19.97 8.59 12.05
N GLN A 76 -20.08 9.06 13.30
CA GLN A 76 -21.06 8.59 14.30
C GLN A 76 -21.13 7.06 14.41
N CYS A 77 -19.96 6.39 14.37
CA CYS A 77 -19.87 4.92 14.40
C CYS A 77 -19.57 4.34 15.80
N ILE A 78 -19.50 5.20 16.81
CA ILE A 78 -19.23 4.84 18.21
C ILE A 78 -20.55 5.03 18.96
N THR A 79 -20.91 4.05 19.79
CA THR A 79 -22.04 4.10 20.72
C THR A 79 -21.52 3.64 22.07
N ILE A 80 -21.75 4.45 23.10
CA ILE A 80 -21.27 4.21 24.47
C ILE A 80 -22.44 3.85 25.36
#